data_AF-A0AA35SA40-F1
#
_entry.id   AF-A0AA35SA40-F1
#
_cell.length_a   1.000
_cell.length_b   1.000
_cell.length_c   1.000
_cell.angle_alpha   90.00
_cell.angle_beta   90.00
_cell.angle_gamma   90.00
#
_symmetry.space_group_name_H-M   'P 1'
#
loop_
_entity.id
_entity.type
_entity.pdbx_description
1 polymer ?
#
loop_
_entity_poly.entity_id
_entity_poly.type
_entity_poly.pdbx_seq_one_letter_code
_entity_poly.pdbx_strand_id
1 'polypeptide(L)'
;MIAMISPGLSSCEHTLNTLRYADRVKELQSGRAGGRGGGRGGGGGGQEVVMAESPPLDALPAGQGDSDEEYIEDDELDRSKEMITFQQACSNIVESEEQLVEDLYTLIQEDRQLLEEQEAVLEAVNVVDHDIDVCVQTLERIYGQKLDRLTKFGEHLQDLKTRLKEEETASHKYTLAKNSRGGGRQLQA
;
A
#
# COMPACT_ATOMS: atom_id res chain seq x y z
N MET A 1 -6.40 33.54 -7.76
CA MET A 1 -6.93 32.48 -8.64
C MET A 1 -6.10 31.24 -8.33
N ILE A 2 -6.68 30.21 -7.72
CA ILE A 2 -6.00 28.93 -7.48
C ILE A 2 -6.51 27.99 -8.58
N ALA A 3 -5.63 27.53 -9.44
CA ALA A 3 -5.98 26.68 -10.57
C ALA A 3 -6.54 25.35 -10.07
N MET A 4 -7.78 25.02 -10.47
CA MET A 4 -8.31 23.67 -10.30
C MET A 4 -7.66 22.76 -11.34
N ILE A 5 -6.51 22.19 -11.00
CA ILE A 5 -6.01 21.00 -11.68
C ILE A 5 -6.89 19.88 -11.17
N SER A 6 -7.83 19.40 -12.00
CA SER A 6 -8.61 18.21 -11.67
C SER A 6 -7.63 17.05 -11.47
N PRO A 7 -7.72 16.28 -10.36
CA PRO A 7 -6.96 15.05 -10.23
C PRO A 7 -7.31 14.17 -11.44
N GLY A 8 -6.31 13.55 -12.06
CA GLY A 8 -6.54 12.63 -13.17
C GLY A 8 -7.60 11.59 -12.79
N LEU A 9 -8.41 11.16 -13.76
CA LEU A 9 -9.54 10.23 -13.57
C LEU A 9 -9.21 8.98 -12.71
N SER A 10 -7.94 8.58 -12.61
CA SER A 10 -7.45 7.49 -11.74
C SER A 10 -7.31 7.87 -10.26
N SER A 11 -6.79 9.06 -9.93
CA SER A 11 -6.68 9.54 -8.53
C SER A 11 -8.05 9.79 -7.88
N CYS A 12 -9.09 9.96 -8.70
CA CYS A 12 -10.47 10.08 -8.26
C CYS A 12 -11.00 8.77 -7.64
N GLU A 13 -10.61 7.60 -8.13
CA GLU A 13 -11.04 6.30 -7.58
C GLU A 13 -10.46 6.06 -6.19
N HIS A 14 -9.17 6.31 -5.99
CA HIS A 14 -8.51 6.12 -4.69
C HIS A 14 -9.05 7.12 -3.65
N THR A 15 -9.33 8.36 -4.06
CA THR A 15 -10.00 9.36 -3.20
C THR A 15 -11.43 8.93 -2.86
N LEU A 16 -12.20 8.42 -3.83
CA LEU A 16 -13.56 7.92 -3.62
C LEU A 16 -13.61 6.71 -2.69
N ASN A 17 -12.68 5.77 -2.84
CA ASN A 17 -12.58 4.62 -1.95
C ASN A 17 -12.23 5.05 -0.52
N THR A 18 -11.30 6.00 -0.35
CA THR A 18 -10.96 6.56 0.97
C THR A 18 -12.15 7.27 1.62
N LEU A 19 -12.89 8.08 0.86
CA LEU A 19 -14.09 8.77 1.34
C LEU A 19 -15.23 7.80 1.70
N ARG A 20 -15.44 6.75 0.89
CA ARG A 20 -16.41 5.69 1.19
C ARG A 20 -16.02 4.89 2.43
N TYR A 21 -14.72 4.64 2.63
CA TYR A 21 -14.23 4.03 3.87
C TYR A 21 -14.45 4.94 5.07
N ALA A 22 -14.19 6.25 4.95
CA ALA A 22 -14.42 7.22 6.01
C ALA A 22 -15.90 7.30 6.43
N ASP A 23 -16.83 7.28 5.49
CA ASP A 23 -18.27 7.30 5.78
C ASP A 23 -18.74 5.99 6.43
N ARG A 24 -18.30 4.82 5.93
CA ARG A 24 -18.60 3.52 6.57
C ARG A 24 -18.03 3.43 8.00
N VAL A 25 -16.88 4.04 8.27
CA VAL A 25 -16.29 4.08 9.63
C VAL A 25 -17.04 5.04 10.54
N LYS A 26 -17.55 6.17 10.03
CA LYS A 26 -18.41 7.09 10.79
C LYS A 26 -19.74 6.46 11.18
N GLU A 27 -20.35 5.67 10.29
CA GLU A 27 -21.58 4.92 10.59
C GLU A 27 -21.37 3.83 11.64
N LEU A 28 -20.18 3.22 11.68
CA LEU A 28 -19.80 2.27 12.72
C LEU A 28 -19.58 2.95 14.08
N GLN A 29 -19.14 4.22 14.09
CA GLN A 29 -19.02 5.01 15.33
C GLN A 29 -20.39 5.48 15.85
N SER A 30 -21.34 5.80 14.97
CA SER A 30 -22.71 6.17 15.36
C SER A 30 -23.60 4.95 15.66
N GLY A 31 -23.31 3.78 15.10
CA GLY A 31 -23.99 2.50 15.40
C GLY A 31 -23.68 1.92 16.78
N ARG A 32 -22.65 2.42 17.47
CA ARG A 32 -22.36 2.04 18.87
C ARG A 32 -23.15 2.87 19.90
N ALA A 33 -23.93 3.85 19.45
CA ALA A 33 -24.89 4.60 20.25
C ALA A 33 -26.33 4.22 19.87
N GLY A 34 -26.67 2.94 20.02
CA GLY A 34 -28.00 2.41 19.72
C GLY A 34 -28.45 1.37 20.74
N GLY A 35 -28.64 1.78 22.00
CA GLY A 35 -29.16 0.91 23.05
C GLY A 35 -29.53 1.65 24.33
N ARG A 36 -30.79 2.12 24.41
CA ARG A 36 -31.47 2.94 25.44
C ARG A 36 -31.33 4.44 25.16
N GLY A 37 -32.38 5.23 24.95
CA GLY A 37 -33.78 5.06 25.28
C GLY A 37 -34.25 6.35 25.95
N GLY A 38 -34.77 7.29 25.15
CA GLY A 38 -35.71 8.34 25.56
C GLY A 38 -35.20 9.51 26.42
N GLY A 39 -35.45 10.74 25.95
CA GLY A 39 -35.82 11.85 26.84
C GLY A 39 -34.98 13.12 26.75
N ARG A 40 -35.52 14.09 26.00
CA ARG A 40 -35.62 15.54 26.32
C ARG A 40 -34.47 16.21 27.12
N GLY A 41 -33.91 17.26 26.50
CA GLY A 41 -33.96 18.61 27.08
C GLY A 41 -32.64 19.16 27.68
N GLY A 42 -32.06 20.13 26.97
CA GLY A 42 -31.83 21.50 27.45
C GLY A 42 -30.87 21.76 28.62
N GLY A 43 -30.01 22.78 28.43
CA GLY A 43 -29.70 23.75 29.47
C GLY A 43 -28.31 23.64 30.07
N GLY A 44 -27.49 24.68 29.84
CA GLY A 44 -26.22 24.89 30.51
C GLY A 44 -26.34 25.49 31.91
N GLY A 45 -25.15 25.76 32.49
CA GLY A 45 -24.93 26.34 33.82
C GLY A 45 -24.71 25.25 34.87
N GLY A 46 -23.72 25.28 35.76
CA GLY A 46 -22.70 26.24 36.13
C GLY A 46 -22.17 25.78 37.51
N GLN A 47 -20.88 26.02 37.77
CA GLN A 47 -20.19 26.03 39.08
C GLN A 47 -20.38 24.85 40.05
N GLU A 48 -19.26 24.25 40.48
CA GLU A 48 -18.65 24.60 41.78
C GLU A 48 -17.25 23.97 41.91
N VAL A 49 -16.32 24.81 42.33
CA VAL A 49 -14.94 24.49 42.73
C VAL A 49 -14.97 24.22 44.23
N VAL A 50 -14.45 23.07 44.67
CA VAL A 50 -14.04 22.86 46.06
C VAL A 50 -12.71 22.11 46.09
N MET A 51 -11.74 22.81 46.68
CA MET A 51 -10.40 22.39 47.06
C MET A 51 -10.44 21.50 48.32
N ALA A 52 -9.30 20.85 48.61
CA ALA A 52 -8.90 20.07 49.81
C ALA A 52 -8.92 18.54 49.56
N GLU A 53 -7.90 17.74 49.85
CA GLU A 53 -6.61 17.91 50.55
C GLU A 53 -5.69 16.77 50.08
N SER A 54 -4.39 17.01 49.97
CA SER A 54 -3.37 15.98 49.68
C SER A 54 -3.03 15.19 50.94
N PRO A 55 -3.00 13.84 50.94
CA PRO A 55 -2.35 13.08 51.99
C PRO A 55 -0.86 12.84 51.68
N PRO A 56 -0.02 12.65 52.70
CA PRO A 56 1.43 12.82 52.62
C PRO A 56 2.17 11.61 52.04
N LEU A 57 3.28 11.91 51.38
CA LEU A 57 4.40 11.02 51.07
C LEU A 57 5.02 10.52 52.37
N ASP A 58 4.86 9.23 52.69
CA ASP A 58 5.89 8.38 53.32
C ASP A 58 5.30 7.05 53.79
N ALA A 59 5.49 6.01 52.96
CA ALA A 59 5.70 4.61 53.37
C ALA A 59 5.84 3.75 52.11
N LEU A 60 7.05 3.62 51.58
CA LEU A 60 7.38 2.56 50.63
C LEU A 60 7.63 1.27 51.41
N PRO A 61 6.84 0.20 51.27
CA PRO A 61 7.35 -1.13 51.50
C PRO A 61 8.12 -1.54 50.24
N ALA A 62 9.41 -1.77 50.40
CA ALA A 62 10.22 -2.49 49.43
C ALA A 62 9.62 -3.90 49.27
N GLY A 63 8.79 -4.08 48.25
CA GLY A 63 8.28 -5.36 47.81
C GLY A 63 8.94 -5.71 46.48
N GLN A 64 9.83 -6.71 46.50
CA GLN A 64 10.27 -7.43 45.32
C GLN A 64 9.06 -7.83 44.45
N GLY A 65 9.09 -7.44 43.19
CA GLY A 65 8.15 -7.79 42.13
C GLY A 65 8.85 -7.69 40.78
N ASP A 66 9.98 -8.39 40.69
CA ASP A 66 10.69 -8.71 39.46
C ASP A 66 9.75 -9.57 38.57
N SER A 67 9.56 -9.24 37.28
CA SER A 67 9.35 -10.15 36.11
C SER A 67 8.31 -9.76 35.04
N ASP A 68 7.35 -8.84 35.25
CA ASP A 68 6.17 -8.77 34.32
C ASP A 68 6.03 -7.48 33.49
N GLU A 69 6.88 -6.47 33.68
CA GLU A 69 6.73 -5.16 33.02
C GLU A 69 7.51 -5.03 31.70
N GLU A 70 8.50 -5.91 31.45
CA GLU A 70 9.36 -5.89 30.24
C GLU A 70 8.68 -6.55 29.02
N TYR A 71 7.72 -7.47 29.23
CA TYR A 71 7.11 -8.26 28.15
C TYR A 71 6.01 -7.53 27.36
N ILE A 72 5.40 -6.47 27.91
CA ILE A 72 4.29 -5.77 27.23
C ILE A 72 4.79 -4.79 26.17
N GLU A 73 5.97 -4.18 26.36
CA GLU A 73 6.57 -3.27 25.37
C GLU A 73 7.04 -4.01 24.12
N ASP A 74 7.62 -5.21 24.27
CA ASP A 74 8.11 -6.02 23.15
C ASP A 74 6.97 -6.45 22.19
N ASP A 75 5.83 -6.85 22.73
CA ASP A 75 4.64 -7.24 21.96
C ASP A 75 4.05 -6.06 21.13
N GLU A 76 4.07 -4.84 21.69
CA GLU A 76 3.61 -3.64 20.98
C GLU A 76 4.62 -3.16 19.93
N LEU A 77 5.92 -3.28 20.22
CA LEU A 77 7.00 -2.99 19.29
C LEU A 77 6.98 -3.95 18.10
N ASP A 78 6.78 -5.24 18.32
CA ASP A 78 6.74 -6.23 17.23
C ASP A 78 5.51 -6.03 16.34
N ARG A 79 4.35 -5.68 16.91
CA ARG A 79 3.17 -5.29 16.11
C ARG A 79 3.40 -4.02 15.29
N SER A 80 4.11 -3.04 15.87
CA SER A 80 4.48 -1.81 15.17
C SER A 80 5.43 -2.10 14.00
N LYS A 81 6.43 -2.96 14.21
CA LYS A 81 7.34 -3.42 13.14
C LYS A 81 6.60 -4.13 12.02
N GLU A 82 5.72 -5.08 12.33
CA GLU A 82 4.96 -5.80 11.30
C GLU A 82 4.03 -4.89 10.49
N MET A 83 3.36 -3.94 11.15
CA MET A 83 2.55 -2.92 10.47
C MET A 83 3.40 -2.08 9.50
N ILE A 84 4.58 -1.63 9.95
CA ILE A 84 5.49 -0.86 9.09
C ILE A 84 5.92 -1.69 7.88
N THR A 85 6.29 -2.97 8.08
CA THR A 85 6.68 -3.84 6.96
C THR A 85 5.54 -4.06 5.97
N PHE A 86 4.31 -4.21 6.45
CA PHE A 86 3.13 -4.35 5.60
C PHE A 86 2.87 -3.07 4.79
N GLN A 87 2.89 -1.90 5.45
CA GLN A 87 2.68 -0.63 4.77
C GLN A 87 3.78 -0.35 3.72
N GLN A 88 5.03 -0.68 4.03
CA GLN A 88 6.15 -0.60 3.07
C GLN A 88 5.94 -1.53 1.87
N ALA A 89 5.50 -2.77 2.09
CA ALA A 89 5.20 -3.70 0.99
C ALA A 89 4.10 -3.17 0.07
N CYS A 90 3.02 -2.60 0.63
CA CYS A 90 1.96 -1.97 -0.17
C CYS A 90 2.48 -0.77 -0.98
N SER A 91 3.28 0.11 -0.37
CA SER A 91 3.89 1.25 -1.07
C SER A 91 4.77 0.79 -2.24
N ASN A 92 5.61 -0.22 -2.01
CA ASN A 92 6.50 -0.76 -3.05
C ASN A 92 5.74 -1.37 -4.22
N ILE A 93 4.54 -1.95 -3.99
CA ILE A 93 3.69 -2.50 -5.05
C ILE A 93 3.13 -1.37 -5.92
N VAL A 94 2.56 -0.33 -5.30
CA VAL A 94 1.97 0.80 -6.04
C VAL A 94 3.03 1.48 -6.90
N GLU A 95 4.23 1.73 -6.35
CA GLU A 95 5.34 2.30 -7.13
C GLU A 95 5.76 1.40 -8.30
N SER A 96 5.86 0.07 -8.10
CA SER A 96 6.15 -0.83 -9.23
C SER A 96 5.02 -0.93 -10.25
N GLU A 97 3.76 -0.84 -9.83
CA GLU A 97 2.62 -0.86 -10.75
C GLU A 97 2.64 0.37 -11.66
N GLU A 98 2.86 1.56 -11.08
CA GLU A 98 3.01 2.80 -11.83
C GLU A 98 4.17 2.69 -12.84
N GLN A 99 5.33 2.21 -12.40
CA GLN A 99 6.48 2.00 -13.27
C GLN A 99 6.17 0.99 -14.39
N LEU A 100 5.44 -0.08 -14.10
CA LEU A 100 5.11 -1.12 -15.07
C LEU A 100 4.18 -0.59 -16.17
N VAL A 101 3.26 0.31 -15.80
CA VAL A 101 2.39 0.99 -16.76
C VAL A 101 3.20 1.92 -17.67
N GLU A 102 4.15 2.67 -17.11
CA GLU A 102 5.06 3.50 -17.91
C GLU A 102 5.92 2.66 -18.86
N ASP A 103 6.49 1.56 -18.36
CA ASP A 103 7.28 0.63 -19.16
C ASP A 103 6.45 -0.01 -20.27
N LEU A 104 5.19 -0.37 -20.00
CA LEU A 104 4.29 -0.90 -21.02
C LEU A 104 3.97 0.14 -22.09
N TYR A 105 3.76 1.40 -21.70
CA TYR A 105 3.51 2.49 -22.63
C TYR A 105 4.71 2.72 -23.56
N THR A 106 5.90 2.80 -22.99
CA THR A 106 7.15 2.97 -23.76
C THR A 106 7.40 1.77 -24.67
N LEU A 107 7.23 0.55 -24.18
CA LEU A 107 7.35 -0.67 -24.98
C LEU A 107 6.42 -0.65 -26.20
N ILE A 108 5.15 -0.27 -26.02
CA ILE A 108 4.18 -0.18 -27.13
C ILE A 108 4.60 0.89 -28.16
N GLN A 109 5.07 2.05 -27.69
CA GLN A 109 5.54 3.11 -28.61
C GLN A 109 6.75 2.66 -29.42
N GLU A 110 7.71 2.04 -28.77
CA GLU A 110 8.93 1.56 -29.41
C GLU A 110 8.67 0.38 -30.35
N ASP A 111 7.76 -0.54 -29.99
CA ASP A 111 7.35 -1.64 -30.87
C ASP A 111 6.69 -1.13 -32.15
N ARG A 112 5.94 -0.01 -32.09
CA ARG A 112 5.40 0.64 -33.30
C ARG A 112 6.52 1.20 -34.19
N GLN A 113 7.51 1.86 -33.61
CA GLN A 113 8.66 2.37 -34.38
C GLN A 113 9.45 1.24 -35.03
N LEU A 114 9.71 0.15 -34.29
CA LEU A 114 10.37 -1.02 -34.85
C LEU A 114 9.54 -1.68 -35.96
N LEU A 115 8.21 -1.68 -35.84
CA LEU A 115 7.33 -2.18 -36.89
C LEU A 115 7.41 -1.32 -38.16
N GLU A 116 7.42 0.00 -38.04
CA GLU A 116 7.64 0.91 -39.18
C GLU A 116 8.99 0.65 -39.86
N GLU A 117 10.05 0.40 -39.08
CA GLU A 117 11.36 0.00 -39.62
C GLU A 117 11.29 -1.35 -40.34
N GLN A 118 10.54 -2.33 -39.81
CA GLN A 118 10.35 -3.63 -40.47
C GLN A 118 9.61 -3.49 -41.80
N GLU A 119 8.57 -2.66 -41.84
CA GLU A 119 7.83 -2.35 -43.07
C GLU A 119 8.74 -1.68 -44.10
N ALA A 120 9.61 -0.76 -43.68
CA ALA A 120 10.60 -0.13 -44.56
C ALA A 120 11.62 -1.12 -45.11
N VAL A 121 12.08 -2.10 -44.31
CA VAL A 121 12.95 -3.18 -44.79
C VAL A 121 12.23 -4.03 -45.82
N LEU A 122 10.95 -4.36 -45.60
CA LEU A 122 10.16 -5.13 -46.55
C LEU A 122 9.99 -4.38 -47.88
N GLU A 123 9.77 -3.07 -47.83
CA GLU A 123 9.72 -2.23 -49.03
C GLU A 123 11.07 -2.20 -49.76
N ALA A 124 12.18 -2.10 -49.02
CA ALA A 124 13.53 -2.10 -49.60
C ALA A 124 13.84 -3.41 -50.34
N VAL A 125 13.43 -4.56 -49.80
CA VAL A 125 13.63 -5.89 -50.43
C VAL A 125 12.89 -6.04 -51.76
N ASN A 126 11.83 -5.25 -52.00
CA ASN A 126 11.12 -5.27 -53.29
C ASN A 126 11.90 -4.58 -54.43
N VAL A 127 13.02 -3.92 -54.12
CA VAL A 127 13.92 -3.35 -55.13
C VAL A 127 14.85 -4.45 -55.67
N VAL A 128 15.01 -4.50 -57.00
CA VAL A 128 15.75 -5.57 -57.70
C VAL A 128 17.22 -5.67 -57.26
N ASP A 129 17.84 -4.54 -56.91
CA ASP A 129 19.24 -4.45 -56.51
C ASP A 129 19.43 -4.19 -55.00
N HIS A 130 18.50 -4.67 -54.16
CA HIS A 130 18.62 -4.48 -52.72
C HIS A 130 19.82 -5.24 -52.14
N ASP A 131 20.48 -4.61 -51.18
CA ASP A 131 21.60 -5.20 -50.47
C ASP A 131 21.10 -6.14 -49.37
N ILE A 132 21.31 -7.44 -49.57
CA ILE A 132 20.88 -8.49 -48.64
C ILE A 132 21.64 -8.38 -47.32
N ASP A 133 22.92 -8.00 -47.33
CA ASP A 133 23.70 -7.87 -46.10
C ASP A 133 23.17 -6.72 -45.24
N VAL A 134 22.77 -5.61 -45.86
CA VAL A 134 22.12 -4.49 -45.18
C VAL A 134 20.75 -4.90 -44.62
N CYS A 135 19.96 -5.67 -45.38
CA CYS A 135 18.68 -6.18 -44.91
C CYS A 135 18.84 -7.08 -43.67
N VAL A 136 19.75 -8.05 -43.72
CA VAL A 136 20.03 -8.96 -42.61
C VAL A 136 20.51 -8.19 -41.38
N GLN A 137 21.48 -7.28 -41.52
CA GLN A 137 21.98 -6.47 -40.41
C GLN A 137 20.88 -5.61 -39.78
N THR A 138 20.00 -5.06 -40.60
CA THR A 138 18.88 -4.23 -40.11
C THR A 138 17.87 -5.08 -39.32
N LEU A 139 17.52 -6.27 -39.83
CA LEU A 139 16.61 -7.18 -39.13
C LEU A 139 17.23 -7.71 -37.83
N GLU A 140 18.51 -8.10 -37.85
CA GLU A 140 19.23 -8.54 -36.64
C GLU A 140 19.21 -7.46 -35.55
N ARG A 141 19.44 -6.20 -35.93
CA ARG A 141 19.33 -5.08 -35.00
C ARG A 141 17.91 -4.94 -34.43
N ILE A 142 16.89 -4.94 -35.29
CA ILE A 142 15.50 -4.76 -34.88
C ILE A 142 15.08 -5.88 -33.91
N TYR A 143 15.33 -7.14 -34.27
CA TYR A 143 14.94 -8.28 -33.46
C TYR A 143 15.77 -8.40 -32.18
N GLY A 144 17.05 -8.02 -32.22
CA GLY A 144 17.87 -7.91 -31.01
C GLY A 144 17.28 -6.89 -30.02
N GLN A 145 16.96 -5.68 -30.50
CA GLN A 145 16.33 -4.64 -29.67
C GLN A 145 14.98 -5.10 -29.09
N LYS A 146 14.16 -5.77 -29.89
CA LYS A 146 12.85 -6.28 -29.43
C LYS A 146 13.00 -7.35 -28.35
N LEU A 147 13.97 -8.25 -28.50
CA LEU A 147 14.24 -9.30 -27.53
C LEU A 147 14.74 -8.71 -26.20
N ASP A 148 15.67 -7.76 -26.24
CA ASP A 148 16.20 -7.10 -25.03
C ASP A 148 15.10 -6.38 -24.26
N ARG A 149 14.23 -5.65 -24.97
CA ARG A 149 13.09 -4.92 -24.37
C ARG A 149 12.07 -5.87 -23.74
N LEU A 150 11.67 -6.91 -24.46
CA LEU A 150 10.73 -7.91 -23.94
C LEU A 150 11.32 -8.67 -22.74
N THR A 151 12.64 -8.90 -22.72
CA THR A 151 13.32 -9.52 -21.59
C THR A 151 13.24 -8.62 -20.35
N LYS A 152 13.58 -7.34 -20.47
CA LYS A 152 13.48 -6.36 -19.37
C LYS A 152 12.05 -6.21 -18.85
N PHE A 153 11.07 -6.10 -19.75
CA PHE A 153 9.66 -6.01 -19.36
C PHE A 153 9.20 -7.30 -18.65
N GLY A 154 9.67 -8.46 -19.13
CA GLY A 154 9.44 -9.75 -18.49
C GLY A 154 10.04 -9.84 -17.08
N GLU A 155 11.27 -9.31 -16.88
CA GLU A 155 11.91 -9.21 -15.56
C GLU A 155 11.09 -8.34 -14.61
N HIS A 156 10.64 -7.17 -15.07
CA HIS A 156 9.79 -6.29 -14.25
C HIS A 156 8.47 -6.96 -13.84
N LEU A 157 7.84 -7.73 -14.72
CA LEU A 157 6.65 -8.53 -14.37
C LEU A 157 6.95 -9.59 -13.31
N GLN A 158 8.11 -10.24 -13.36
CA GLN A 158 8.51 -11.19 -12.32
C GLN A 158 8.76 -10.48 -10.99
N ASP A 159 9.38 -9.30 -11.00
CA ASP A 159 9.62 -8.51 -9.80
C ASP A 159 8.33 -8.02 -9.15
N LEU A 160 7.35 -7.57 -9.94
CA LEU A 160 6.03 -7.23 -9.39
C LEU A 160 5.36 -8.46 -8.76
N LYS A 161 5.51 -9.63 -9.39
CA LYS A 161 4.98 -10.89 -8.87
C LYS A 161 5.66 -11.33 -7.58
N THR A 162 6.96 -11.08 -7.40
CA THR A 162 7.65 -11.37 -6.14
C THR A 162 7.18 -10.42 -5.04
N ARG A 163 7.08 -9.11 -5.32
CA ARG A 163 6.55 -8.11 -4.38
C ARG A 163 5.13 -8.43 -3.91
N LEU A 164 4.25 -8.89 -4.80
CA LEU A 164 2.90 -9.33 -4.44
C LEU A 164 2.92 -10.49 -3.42
N LYS A 165 3.80 -11.48 -3.62
CA LYS A 165 3.96 -12.58 -2.65
C LYS A 165 4.51 -12.08 -1.31
N GLU A 166 5.45 -11.14 -1.34
CA GLU A 166 5.99 -10.55 -0.12
C GLU A 166 4.91 -9.82 0.69
N GLU A 167 4.05 -9.05 0.02
CA GLU A 167 2.90 -8.40 0.65
C GLU A 167 1.91 -9.41 1.24
N GLU A 168 1.58 -10.49 0.53
CA GLU A 168 0.72 -11.56 1.06
C GLU A 168 1.31 -12.15 2.36
N THR A 169 2.62 -12.39 2.38
CA THR A 169 3.29 -12.90 3.60
C THR A 169 3.33 -11.88 4.73
N ALA A 170 3.53 -10.59 4.43
CA ALA A 170 3.52 -9.51 5.41
C ALA A 170 2.11 -9.31 6.00
N SER A 171 1.08 -9.39 5.17
CA SER A 171 -0.33 -9.37 5.56
C SER A 171 -0.67 -10.54 6.49
N HIS A 172 -0.18 -11.74 6.16
CA HIS A 172 -0.40 -12.91 7.00
C HIS A 172 0.29 -12.80 8.37
N LYS A 173 1.51 -12.25 8.43
CA LYS A 173 2.22 -12.00 9.71
C LYS A 173 1.47 -10.99 10.57
N TYR A 174 1.14 -9.84 9.99
CA TYR A 174 0.38 -8.78 10.66
C TYR A 174 -0.97 -9.27 11.21
N THR A 175 -1.70 -10.09 10.45
CA THR A 175 -2.97 -10.68 10.92
C THR A 175 -2.76 -11.73 12.02
N LEU A 176 -1.65 -12.48 12.01
CA LEU A 176 -1.30 -13.40 13.08
C LEU A 176 -1.02 -12.64 14.38
N ALA A 177 -0.14 -11.64 14.36
CA ALA A 177 0.18 -10.83 15.54
C ALA A 177 -1.06 -10.12 16.09
N LYS A 178 -2.01 -9.74 15.23
CA LYS A 178 -3.31 -9.19 15.64
C LYS A 178 -4.20 -10.23 16.35
N ASN A 179 -4.22 -11.48 15.88
CA ASN A 179 -5.11 -12.52 16.38
C ASN A 179 -4.63 -13.20 17.67
N SER A 180 -3.32 -13.20 17.97
CA SER A 180 -2.73 -13.74 19.21
C SER A 180 -3.35 -13.17 20.50
N ARG A 181 -3.94 -11.97 20.45
CA ARG A 181 -4.65 -11.34 21.58
C ARG A 181 -6.14 -11.73 21.73
N GLY A 182 -6.72 -12.45 20.76
CA GLY A 182 -8.14 -12.85 20.79
C GLY A 182 -8.44 -14.09 21.63
N GLY A 183 -7.46 -14.98 21.81
CA GLY A 183 -7.63 -16.26 22.52
C GLY A 183 -7.41 -16.22 24.04
N GLY A 184 -6.79 -15.15 24.56
CA GLY A 184 -6.39 -15.07 25.98
C GLY A 184 -7.47 -14.57 26.96
N ARG A 185 -8.68 -14.24 26.49
CA ARG A 185 -9.72 -13.59 27.34
C ARG A 185 -10.89 -14.49 27.77
N GLN A 186 -10.77 -15.82 27.68
CA GLN A 186 -11.84 -16.75 28.11
C GLN A 186 -11.49 -17.76 29.20
N LEU A 187 -10.34 -17.65 29.87
CA LEU A 187 -10.03 -18.54 31.00
C LEU A 187 -9.49 -17.76 32.20
N GLN A 188 -10.40 -17.11 32.93
CA GLN A 188 -10.31 -17.00 34.39
C GLN A 188 -11.65 -16.53 34.97
N ALA A 189 -12.21 -17.41 35.82
CA ALA A 189 -13.26 -17.24 36.84
C ALA A 189 -14.64 -16.69 36.43
#